data_AF-A0A973G5Y4-F1
#
_entry.id   AF-A0A973G5Y4-F1
#
_cell.length_a   1.000
_cell.length_b   1.000
_cell.length_c   1.000
_cell.angle_alpha   90.00
_cell.angle_beta   90.00
_cell.angle_gamma   90.00
#
_symmetry.space_group_name_H-M   'P 1'
#
loop_
_entity.id
_entity.type
_entity.pdbx_description
1 polymer ?
#
loop_
_entity_poly.entity_id
_entity_poly.type
_entity_poly.pdbx_seq_one_letter_code
_entity_poly.pdbx_strand_id
1 'polypeptide(L)'
;MKPYPVQVSELELDSLVDEWLPLPDVAERLGIDVGKVRRLVQETKLLAVRHGERKILSVPARFLIATAAGGWQVVPSLQGTLVLLADAGFSDEEAIGWLF
;
A
#
# COMPACT_ATOMS: atom_id res chain seq x y z
N MET A 1 -11.97 -7.07 17.99
CA MET A 1 -10.71 -7.68 18.47
C MET A 1 -9.75 -7.67 17.29
N LYS A 2 -8.63 -6.94 17.35
CA LYS A 2 -7.62 -6.98 16.29
C LYS A 2 -6.97 -8.38 16.31
N PRO A 3 -6.91 -9.10 15.18
CA PRO A 3 -6.33 -10.45 15.14
C PRO A 3 -4.79 -10.46 15.13
N TYR A 4 -4.14 -9.28 15.01
CA TYR A 4 -2.69 -9.13 14.93
C TYR A 4 -2.10 -8.54 16.22
N PRO A 5 -0.81 -8.85 16.55
CA PRO A 5 -0.08 -8.15 17.61
C PRO A 5 -0.14 -6.63 17.40
N VAL A 6 -0.09 -5.90 18.52
CA VAL A 6 -0.25 -4.42 18.61
C VAL A 6 0.85 -3.64 17.85
N GLN A 7 1.86 -4.34 17.30
CA GLN A 7 2.91 -3.81 16.45
C GLN A 7 3.32 -4.86 15.41
N VAL A 8 3.10 -4.57 14.13
CA VAL A 8 3.66 -5.33 13.02
C VAL A 8 5.09 -4.85 12.77
N SER A 9 6.05 -5.78 12.71
CA SER A 9 7.45 -5.43 12.48
C SER A 9 7.79 -5.34 10.99
N GLU A 10 8.85 -4.62 10.63
CA GLU A 10 9.32 -4.53 9.25
C GLU A 10 9.71 -5.91 8.67
N LEU A 11 10.31 -6.78 9.49
CA LEU A 11 10.66 -8.14 9.08
C LEU A 11 9.43 -9.01 8.78
N GLU A 12 8.34 -8.81 9.53
CA GLU A 12 7.07 -9.47 9.24
C GLU A 12 6.49 -8.99 7.90
N LEU A 13 6.48 -7.67 7.67
CA LEU A 13 6.04 -7.10 6.40
C LEU A 13 6.89 -7.58 5.21
N ASP A 14 8.21 -7.69 5.38
CA ASP A 14 9.12 -8.22 4.37
C ASP A 14 8.83 -9.69 4.03
N SER A 15 8.33 -10.46 4.99
CA SER A 15 7.94 -11.86 4.77
C SER A 15 6.58 -12.02 4.09
N LEU A 16 5.70 -11.00 4.17
CA LEU A 16 4.35 -11.01 3.61
C LEU A 16 4.26 -10.35 2.23
N VAL A 17 5.04 -9.29 2.00
CA VAL A 17 4.98 -8.47 0.78
C VAL A 17 6.16 -8.77 -0.13
N ASP A 18 5.86 -9.39 -1.28
CA ASP A 18 6.88 -9.82 -2.25
C ASP A 18 7.66 -8.67 -2.92
N GLU A 19 7.00 -7.53 -3.16
CA GLU A 19 7.57 -6.39 -3.89
C GLU A 19 7.05 -5.07 -3.33
N TRP A 20 7.98 -4.16 -3.05
CA TRP A 20 7.72 -2.80 -2.58
C TRP A 20 8.10 -1.78 -3.65
N LEU A 21 7.20 -0.84 -3.92
CA LEU A 21 7.40 0.23 -4.89
C LEU A 21 7.53 1.58 -4.19
N PRO A 22 8.68 2.27 -4.34
CA PRO A 22 8.78 3.70 -4.05
C PRO A 22 7.69 4.49 -4.79
N LEU A 23 7.24 5.61 -4.21
CA LEU A 23 6.20 6.43 -4.86
C LEU A 23 6.52 6.88 -6.31
N PRO A 24 7.78 7.21 -6.67
CA PRO A 24 8.15 7.46 -8.07
C PRO A 24 7.83 6.27 -8.99
N ASP A 25 8.16 5.06 -8.57
CA ASP A 25 7.96 3.84 -9.36
C ASP A 25 6.46 3.50 -9.51
N VAL A 26 5.66 3.78 -8.46
CA VAL A 26 4.19 3.72 -8.55
C VAL A 26 3.67 4.71 -9.59
N ALA A 27 4.23 5.91 -9.63
CA ALA A 27 3.82 6.97 -10.56
C ALA A 27 4.14 6.58 -12.01
N GLU A 28 5.34 6.07 -12.26
CA GLU A 28 5.75 5.52 -13.55
C GLU A 28 4.83 4.37 -13.98
N ARG A 29 4.56 3.41 -13.08
CA ARG A 29 3.72 2.24 -13.37
C ARG A 29 2.28 2.64 -13.71
N LEU A 30 1.72 3.64 -13.02
CA LEU A 30 0.37 4.18 -13.26
C LEU A 30 0.29 5.20 -14.41
N GLY A 31 1.43 5.69 -14.93
CA GLY A 31 1.46 6.75 -15.94
C GLY A 31 0.95 8.10 -15.42
N ILE A 32 1.19 8.42 -14.14
CA ILE A 32 0.78 9.66 -13.48
C ILE A 32 1.96 10.35 -12.80
N ASP A 33 1.79 11.57 -12.29
CA ASP A 33 2.82 12.25 -11.51
C ASP A 33 2.86 11.76 -10.05
N VAL A 34 4.03 11.86 -9.41
CA VAL A 34 4.24 11.47 -8.01
C VAL A 34 3.32 12.24 -7.05
N GLY A 35 2.94 13.47 -7.39
CA GLY A 35 1.99 14.26 -6.61
C GLY A 35 0.61 13.60 -6.54
N LYS A 36 0.11 13.07 -7.66
CA LYS A 36 -1.11 12.26 -7.69
C LYS A 36 -0.97 10.97 -6.87
N VAL A 37 0.17 10.29 -6.89
CA VAL A 37 0.39 9.11 -6.03
C VAL A 37 0.30 9.48 -4.55
N ARG A 38 0.95 10.58 -4.13
CA ARG A 38 0.84 11.09 -2.76
C ARG A 38 -0.62 11.41 -2.39
N ARG A 39 -1.37 11.97 -3.33
CA ARG A 39 -2.81 12.22 -3.15
C ARG A 39 -3.61 10.92 -3.00
N LEU A 40 -3.30 9.87 -3.75
CA LEU A 40 -3.93 8.55 -3.57
C LEU A 40 -3.70 7.99 -2.16
N VAL A 41 -2.49 8.18 -1.60
CA VAL A 41 -2.18 7.80 -0.21
C VAL A 41 -2.99 8.65 0.78
N GLN A 42 -3.02 9.99 0.59
CA GLN A 42 -3.79 10.90 1.44
C GLN A 42 -5.31 10.65 1.42
N GLU A 43 -5.85 10.16 0.30
CA GLU A 43 -7.26 9.82 0.13
C GLU A 43 -7.57 8.36 0.50
N THR A 44 -6.63 7.65 1.14
CA THR A 44 -6.76 6.24 1.56
C THR A 44 -7.09 5.30 0.40
N LYS A 45 -6.67 5.65 -0.82
CA LYS A 45 -6.77 4.77 -2.01
C LYS A 45 -5.58 3.82 -2.12
N LEU A 46 -4.47 4.18 -1.49
CA LEU A 46 -3.28 3.36 -1.29
C LEU A 46 -2.80 3.53 0.15
N LEU A 47 -2.10 2.54 0.69
CA LEU A 47 -1.30 2.70 1.91
C LEU A 47 0.18 2.70 1.54
N ALA A 48 0.99 3.43 2.31
CA ALA A 48 2.42 3.48 2.12
C ALA A 48 3.15 3.52 3.47
N VAL A 49 4.19 2.72 3.61
CA VAL A 49 5.01 2.66 4.84
C VAL A 49 6.46 2.99 4.56
N ARG A 50 7.19 3.38 5.60
CA ARG A 50 8.63 3.64 5.52
C ARG A 50 9.37 2.31 5.53
N HIS A 51 9.85 1.89 4.37
CA HIS A 51 10.37 0.55 4.13
C HIS A 51 11.86 0.55 3.73
N GLY A 52 12.57 -0.49 4.17
CA GLY A 52 13.96 -0.77 3.84
C GLY A 52 14.97 0.09 4.61
N GLU A 53 16.26 -0.16 4.38
CA GLU A 53 17.36 0.51 5.09
C GLU A 53 17.28 2.04 5.04
N ARG A 54 16.89 2.58 3.87
CA ARG A 54 16.78 4.03 3.63
C ARG A 54 15.44 4.63 4.05
N LYS A 55 14.51 3.83 4.61
CA LYS A 55 13.17 4.27 5.02
C LYS A 55 12.45 5.05 3.93
N ILE A 56 12.44 4.50 2.73
CA ILE A 56 11.75 5.10 1.58
C ILE A 56 10.25 4.85 1.76
N LEU A 57 9.43 5.85 1.44
CA LEU A 57 7.99 5.69 1.48
C LEU A 57 7.55 4.83 0.29
N SER A 58 7.08 3.63 0.57
CA SER A 58 6.84 2.58 -0.41
C SER A 58 5.45 1.96 -0.26
N VAL A 59 4.91 1.50 -1.38
CA VAL A 59 3.59 0.86 -1.50
C VAL A 59 3.80 -0.60 -1.91
N PRO A 60 3.04 -1.57 -1.36
CA PRO A 60 3.06 -2.93 -1.89
C PRO A 60 2.66 -2.98 -3.37
N ALA A 61 3.47 -3.61 -4.22
CA ALA A 61 3.23 -3.65 -5.67
C ALA A 61 1.86 -4.28 -6.02
N ARG A 62 1.40 -5.24 -5.22
CA ARG A 62 0.10 -5.91 -5.37
C ARG A 62 -1.12 -5.02 -5.18
N PHE A 63 -0.97 -3.78 -4.70
CA PHE A 63 -2.06 -2.79 -4.73
C PHE A 63 -2.35 -2.27 -6.14
N LEU A 64 -1.50 -2.57 -7.11
CA LEU A 64 -1.69 -2.24 -8.51
C LEU A 64 -1.95 -3.52 -9.32
N ILE A 65 -2.86 -3.43 -10.28
CA ILE A 65 -3.20 -4.52 -11.20
C ILE A 65 -3.08 -4.06 -12.64
N ALA A 66 -2.68 -4.99 -13.51
CA ALA A 66 -2.71 -4.77 -14.95
C ALA A 66 -4.17 -4.62 -15.42
N THR A 67 -4.39 -3.76 -16.41
CA THR A 67 -5.69 -3.54 -17.04
C THR A 67 -5.77 -4.27 -18.37
N ALA A 68 -6.99 -4.57 -18.82
CA ALA A 68 -7.22 -5.15 -20.15
C ALA A 68 -6.72 -4.25 -21.30
N ALA A 69 -6.53 -2.95 -21.03
CA ALA A 69 -6.01 -1.96 -21.97
C ALA A 69 -4.47 -1.89 -22.00
N GLY A 70 -3.76 -2.76 -21.27
CA GLY A 70 -2.28 -2.79 -21.28
C GLY A 70 -1.61 -1.75 -20.40
N GLY A 71 -2.32 -1.20 -19.41
CA GLY A 71 -1.77 -0.29 -18.40
C GLY A 71 -1.91 -0.84 -16.98
N TRP A 72 -1.74 0.02 -15.98
CA TRP A 72 -1.93 -0.32 -14.58
C TRP A 72 -2.99 0.56 -13.93
N GLN A 73 -3.66 0.03 -12.91
CA GLN A 73 -4.55 0.78 -12.04
C GLN A 73 -4.42 0.29 -10.60
N VAL A 74 -4.85 1.13 -9.65
CA VAL A 74 -5.06 0.68 -8.26
C VAL A 74 -6.19 -0.36 -8.25
N VAL A 75 -6.06 -1.39 -7.42
CA VAL A 75 -7.12 -2.38 -7.19
C VAL A 75 -8.43 -1.67 -6.83
N PRO A 76 -9.50 -1.76 -7.65
CA PRO A 76 -10.70 -0.95 -7.47
C PRO A 76 -11.42 -1.16 -6.12
N SER A 77 -11.39 -2.38 -5.59
CA SER A 77 -12.01 -2.72 -4.31
C SER A 77 -11.17 -2.33 -3.09
N LEU A 78 -9.91 -1.92 -3.28
CA LEU A 78 -8.96 -1.72 -2.19
C LEU A 78 -9.42 -0.62 -1.23
N GLN A 79 -9.83 0.54 -1.78
CA GLN A 79 -10.19 1.71 -0.97
C GLN A 79 -11.25 1.38 0.10
N GLY A 80 -12.29 0.62 -0.25
CA GLY A 80 -13.34 0.26 0.71
C GLY A 80 -12.80 -0.55 1.88
N THR A 81 -11.90 -1.49 1.62
CA THR A 81 -11.23 -2.27 2.65
C THR A 81 -10.30 -1.41 3.50
N LEU A 82 -9.52 -0.50 2.88
CA LEU A 82 -8.61 0.38 3.61
C LEU A 82 -9.36 1.32 4.57
N VAL A 83 -10.48 1.89 4.13
CA VAL A 83 -11.35 2.71 4.97
C VAL A 83 -11.88 1.92 6.16
N LEU A 84 -12.37 0.69 5.92
CA LEU A 84 -12.86 -0.17 7.00
C LEU A 84 -11.77 -0.51 8.03
N LEU A 85 -10.54 -0.78 7.57
CA LEU A 85 -9.40 -1.06 8.46
C LEU A 85 -9.01 0.19 9.27
N ALA A 86 -8.98 1.37 8.62
CA ALA A 86 -8.72 2.63 9.30
C ALA A 86 -9.78 2.94 10.37
N ASP A 87 -11.06 2.75 10.06
CA ASP A 87 -12.16 2.92 11.02
C ASP A 87 -12.08 1.90 12.18
N ALA A 88 -11.55 0.70 11.92
CA ALA A 88 -11.25 -0.29 12.94
C ALA A 88 -9.96 0.01 13.74
N GLY A 89 -9.30 1.13 13.45
CA GLY A 89 -8.12 1.65 14.16
C GLY A 89 -6.81 0.96 13.78
N PHE A 90 -6.72 0.34 12.60
CA PHE A 90 -5.47 -0.24 12.10
C PHE A 90 -4.50 0.86 11.65
N SER A 91 -3.20 0.71 11.96
CA SER A 91 -2.15 1.50 11.30
C SER A 91 -1.93 1.02 9.86
N ASP A 92 -1.18 1.79 9.07
CA ASP A 92 -0.84 1.41 7.69
C ASP A 92 -0.08 0.07 7.66
N GLU A 93 0.87 -0.14 8.58
CA GLU A 93 1.60 -1.40 8.73
C GLU A 93 0.68 -2.56 9.11
N GLU A 94 -0.21 -2.36 10.11
CA GLU A 94 -1.17 -3.39 10.52
C GLU A 94 -2.15 -3.74 9.40
N ALA A 95 -2.61 -2.74 8.64
CA ALA A 95 -3.53 -2.95 7.52
C ALA A 95 -2.85 -3.70 6.37
N ILE A 96 -1.60 -3.36 6.05
CA ILE A 96 -0.82 -4.13 5.07
C ILE A 96 -0.61 -5.56 5.56
N GLY A 97 -0.22 -5.77 6.81
CA GLY A 97 -0.06 -7.12 7.37
C GLY A 97 -1.35 -7.94 7.42
N TRP A 98 -2.52 -7.31 7.46
CA TRP A 98 -3.81 -7.98 7.37
C TRP A 98 -4.22 -8.35 5.93
N LEU A 99 -3.79 -7.55 4.94
CA LEU A 99 -4.16 -7.70 3.53
C LEU A 99 -3.35 -8.77 2.77
N PHE A 100 -2.21 -9.19 3.34
CA PHE A 100 -1.29 -10.17 2.77
C PHE A 100 -1.27 -11.43 3.63
#